data_AF-D5U2E4-F1
#
_entry.id   AF-D5U2E4-F1
#
_cell.length_a   1.000
_cell.length_b   1.000
_cell.length_c   1.000
_cell.angle_alpha   90.00
_cell.angle_beta   90.00
_cell.angle_gamma   90.00
#
_symmetry.space_group_name_H-M   'P 1'
#
loop_
_entity.id
_entity.type
_entity.pdbx_description
1 polymer ?
#
loop_
_entity_poly.entity_id
_entity_poly.type
_entity_poly.pdbx_seq_one_letter_code
_entity_poly.pdbx_strand_id
1 'polypeptide(L)'
;MKFLRELCPFYEHENIYAGKPFNLSMGEEFMIDGKLLYCSIELERRVASLYQELASVVEGRDKFASILLKQIGLESGVHSEVLRSLSMVLGSYEETGDCPAVIGEAWRRVEEAYSKIKQGKVAEAKSVLKDLVFLEGFIGEETYHKLLLPLISKLLQDEAHVGLAKLSIEKIVQDEAFHEKAVKKMAET
;
A
#
# COMPACT_ATOMS: atom_id res chain seq x y z
N MET A 1 -14.58 15.05 10.16
CA MET A 1 -14.89 14.80 8.73
C MET A 1 -14.39 15.88 7.75
N LYS A 2 -13.45 16.76 8.11
CA LYS A 2 -12.80 17.68 7.13
C LYS A 2 -11.48 17.13 6.54
N PHE A 3 -10.88 16.13 7.20
CA PHE A 3 -9.53 15.63 6.91
C PHE A 3 -9.49 14.54 5.82
N LEU A 4 -10.63 13.90 5.51
CA LEU A 4 -10.75 12.83 4.49
C LEU A 4 -10.82 13.38 3.05
N ARG A 5 -11.14 14.67 2.86
CA ARG A 5 -11.40 15.26 1.54
C ARG A 5 -10.14 15.58 0.73
N GLU A 6 -8.99 15.64 1.39
CA GLU A 6 -7.74 16.11 0.75
C GLU A 6 -6.81 14.97 0.32
N LEU A 7 -7.08 13.72 0.73
CA LEU A 7 -6.13 12.60 0.59
C LEU A 7 -6.47 11.60 -0.53
N CYS A 8 -7.71 11.61 -1.03
CA CYS A 8 -8.17 10.72 -2.09
C CYS A 8 -9.30 11.39 -2.91
N PRO A 9 -8.98 12.13 -4.00
CA PRO A 9 -9.98 12.92 -4.72
C PRO A 9 -11.05 12.08 -5.45
N PHE A 10 -10.88 10.76 -5.53
CA PHE A 10 -11.85 9.84 -6.14
C PHE A 10 -12.86 9.24 -5.15
N TYR A 11 -12.73 9.51 -3.85
CA TYR A 11 -13.62 8.94 -2.82
C TYR A 11 -14.59 9.96 -2.21
N GLU A 12 -15.00 11.02 -2.94
CA GLU A 12 -16.29 11.68 -2.68
C GLU A 12 -17.46 10.78 -3.12
N HIS A 13 -17.55 9.60 -2.49
CA HIS A 13 -18.66 8.66 -2.63
C HIS A 13 -19.22 8.24 -1.27
N GLU A 14 -19.05 9.07 -0.23
CA GLU A 14 -19.80 8.99 1.05
C GLU A 14 -21.32 9.25 0.89
N ASN A 15 -21.84 9.29 -0.35
CA ASN A 15 -23.28 9.32 -0.64
C ASN A 15 -23.74 8.31 -1.73
N ILE A 16 -22.90 7.33 -2.14
CA ILE A 16 -23.37 6.30 -3.10
C ILE A 16 -24.32 5.28 -2.46
N TYR A 17 -24.25 5.06 -1.14
CA TYR A 17 -25.10 4.07 -0.45
C TYR A 17 -26.28 4.68 0.33
N ALA A 18 -26.53 5.99 0.17
CA ALA A 18 -27.71 6.66 0.70
C ALA A 18 -28.51 7.33 -0.44
N GLY A 19 -29.21 6.51 -1.24
CA GLY A 19 -30.54 6.89 -1.72
C GLY A 19 -30.69 7.51 -3.11
N LYS A 20 -29.72 7.45 -4.04
CA LYS A 20 -30.01 7.62 -5.48
C LYS A 20 -29.13 6.71 -6.36
N PRO A 21 -29.70 5.96 -7.32
CA PRO A 21 -28.93 5.03 -8.14
C PRO A 21 -28.14 5.79 -9.21
N PHE A 22 -26.82 5.72 -9.14
CA PHE A 22 -25.95 6.01 -10.27
C PHE A 22 -25.75 4.68 -11.02
N ASN A 23 -26.35 4.54 -12.20
CA ASN A 23 -26.20 3.35 -13.03
C ASN A 23 -24.82 3.38 -13.71
N LEU A 24 -23.80 2.88 -13.02
CA LEU A 24 -22.55 2.46 -13.67
C LEU A 24 -22.79 1.10 -14.32
N SER A 25 -22.25 0.95 -15.54
CA SER A 25 -22.28 -0.35 -16.20
C SER A 25 -21.30 -1.31 -15.52
N MET A 26 -21.63 -2.59 -15.46
CA MET A 26 -20.82 -3.65 -14.84
C MET A 26 -19.35 -3.69 -15.36
N GLY A 27 -19.09 -3.16 -16.56
CA GLY A 27 -17.75 -3.03 -17.13
C GLY A 27 -16.91 -1.86 -16.59
N GLU A 28 -17.52 -0.77 -16.15
CA GLU A 28 -16.79 0.39 -15.60
C GLU A 28 -16.31 0.14 -14.17
N GLU A 29 -17.11 -0.56 -13.37
CA GLU A 29 -16.75 -0.93 -12.00
C GLU A 29 -15.58 -1.93 -11.97
N PHE A 30 -15.57 -2.90 -12.88
CA PHE A 30 -14.50 -3.91 -12.99
C PHE A 30 -13.14 -3.30 -13.40
N MET A 31 -13.15 -2.22 -14.22
CA MET A 31 -11.93 -1.50 -14.61
C MET A 31 -11.35 -0.65 -13.47
N ILE A 32 -12.17 -0.14 -12.56
CA ILE A 32 -11.71 0.59 -11.37
C ILE A 32 -11.03 -0.39 -10.40
N ASP A 33 -11.65 -1.55 -10.23
CA ASP A 33 -11.19 -2.65 -9.39
C ASP A 33 -9.82 -3.21 -9.85
N GLY A 34 -9.63 -3.40 -11.16
CA GLY A 34 -8.34 -3.85 -11.73
C GLY A 34 -7.20 -2.84 -11.58
N LYS A 35 -7.49 -1.53 -11.77
CA LYS A 35 -6.50 -0.46 -11.59
C LYS A 35 -6.06 -0.31 -10.14
N LEU A 36 -6.97 -0.48 -9.18
CA LEU A 36 -6.63 -0.45 -7.77
C LEU A 36 -5.65 -1.56 -7.42
N LEU A 37 -5.92 -2.80 -7.85
CA LEU A 37 -5.01 -3.93 -7.63
C LEU A 37 -3.64 -3.70 -8.27
N TYR A 38 -3.60 -3.28 -9.53
CA TYR A 38 -2.36 -2.95 -10.22
C TYR A 38 -1.56 -1.90 -9.45
N CYS A 39 -2.19 -0.83 -9.01
CA CYS A 39 -1.49 0.25 -8.34
C CYS A 39 -1.08 -0.08 -6.89
N SER A 40 -1.79 -0.97 -6.21
CA SER A 40 -1.32 -1.53 -4.93
C SER A 40 -0.09 -2.41 -5.11
N ILE A 41 -0.03 -3.22 -6.18
CA ILE A 41 1.18 -4.01 -6.53
C ILE A 41 2.37 -3.08 -6.76
N GLU A 42 2.18 -2.02 -7.56
CA GLU A 42 3.25 -1.07 -7.86
C GLU A 42 3.66 -0.24 -6.63
N LEU A 43 2.72 0.10 -5.76
CA LEU A 43 3.02 0.76 -4.48
C LEU A 43 3.95 -0.11 -3.63
N GLU A 44 3.62 -1.38 -3.44
CA GLU A 44 4.44 -2.32 -2.67
C GLU A 44 5.85 -2.49 -3.23
N ARG A 45 5.99 -2.58 -4.56
CA ARG A 45 7.32 -2.63 -5.21
C ARG A 45 8.15 -1.39 -4.91
N ARG A 46 7.52 -0.23 -4.92
CA ARG A 46 8.18 1.04 -4.60
C ARG A 46 8.55 1.09 -3.12
N VAL A 47 7.66 0.71 -2.21
CA VAL A 47 7.94 0.62 -0.77
C VAL A 47 9.11 -0.33 -0.49
N ALA A 48 9.10 -1.52 -1.11
CA ALA A 48 10.17 -2.50 -1.01
C ALA A 48 11.54 -1.89 -1.35
N SER A 49 11.63 -1.24 -2.51
CA SER A 49 12.88 -0.62 -2.96
C SER A 49 13.26 0.60 -2.09
N LEU A 50 12.29 1.34 -1.55
CA LEU A 50 12.53 2.49 -0.68
C LEU A 50 13.23 2.06 0.61
N TYR A 51 12.77 0.95 1.19
CA TYR A 51 13.36 0.36 2.38
C TYR A 51 14.78 -0.17 2.13
N GLN A 52 15.05 -0.79 0.98
CA GLN A 52 16.40 -1.25 0.62
C GLN A 52 17.38 -0.07 0.48
N GLU A 53 16.95 1.01 -0.17
CA GLU A 53 17.74 2.24 -0.31
C GLU A 53 17.99 2.89 1.07
N LEU A 54 16.96 3.01 1.90
CA LEU A 54 17.10 3.55 3.26
C LEU A 54 18.04 2.70 4.12
N ALA A 55 17.94 1.38 4.03
CA ALA A 55 18.80 0.45 4.75
C ALA A 55 20.28 0.66 4.39
N SER A 56 20.57 0.93 3.11
CA SER A 56 21.91 1.21 2.60
C SER A 56 22.46 2.54 3.14
N VAL A 57 21.61 3.55 3.29
CA VAL A 57 21.98 4.85 3.88
C VAL A 57 22.35 4.74 5.37
N VAL A 58 21.66 3.87 6.12
CA VAL A 58 21.86 3.76 7.58
C VAL A 58 22.83 2.68 8.01
N GLU A 59 23.23 1.75 7.13
CA GLU A 59 24.08 0.59 7.42
C GLU A 59 25.39 0.95 8.14
N GLY A 60 26.01 2.07 7.78
CA GLY A 60 27.24 2.53 8.40
C GLY A 60 27.10 3.09 9.82
N ARG A 61 25.88 3.39 10.29
CA ARG A 61 25.62 4.01 11.61
C ARG A 61 24.81 3.12 12.54
N ASP A 62 23.80 2.45 12.02
CA ASP A 62 22.94 1.56 12.77
C ASP A 62 22.68 0.28 11.97
N LYS A 63 23.47 -0.74 12.29
CA LYS A 63 23.38 -2.04 11.63
C LYS A 63 22.08 -2.77 11.95
N PHE A 64 21.52 -2.59 13.15
CA PHE A 64 20.27 -3.24 13.52
C PHE A 64 19.09 -2.60 12.79
N ALA A 65 19.05 -1.27 12.71
CA ALA A 65 18.07 -0.57 11.87
C ALA A 65 18.19 -1.00 10.40
N SER A 66 19.42 -1.10 9.87
CA SER A 66 19.65 -1.57 8.50
C SER A 66 19.09 -2.99 8.26
N ILE A 67 19.29 -3.92 9.20
CA ILE A 67 18.73 -5.28 9.11
C ILE A 67 17.20 -5.24 9.07
N LEU A 68 16.57 -4.50 9.97
CA LEU A 68 15.11 -4.41 10.03
C LEU A 68 14.54 -3.77 8.75
N LEU A 69 15.14 -2.70 8.25
CA LEU A 69 14.72 -2.07 6.99
C LEU A 69 14.86 -3.02 5.81
N LYS A 70 15.96 -3.80 5.73
CA LYS A 70 16.12 -4.85 4.71
C LYS A 70 15.03 -5.91 4.81
N GLN A 71 14.66 -6.32 6.03
CA GLN A 71 13.58 -7.28 6.25
C GLN A 71 12.24 -6.72 5.77
N ILE A 72 11.87 -5.51 6.18
CA ILE A 72 10.62 -4.86 5.76
C ILE A 72 10.58 -4.76 4.23
N GLY A 73 11.66 -4.29 3.60
CA GLY A 73 11.71 -4.20 2.14
C GLY A 73 11.57 -5.55 1.42
N LEU A 74 12.01 -6.66 2.01
CA LEU A 74 11.77 -8.00 1.47
C LEU A 74 10.30 -8.42 1.62
N GLU A 75 9.70 -8.12 2.78
CA GLU A 75 8.30 -8.45 3.08
C GLU A 75 7.34 -7.68 2.17
N SER A 76 7.53 -6.37 1.97
CA SER A 76 6.75 -5.57 0.98
C SER A 76 6.90 -6.11 -0.45
N GLY A 77 8.10 -6.60 -0.80
CA GLY A 77 8.31 -7.28 -2.09
C GLY A 77 7.47 -8.55 -2.25
N VAL A 78 7.33 -9.33 -1.17
CA VAL A 78 6.44 -10.49 -1.13
C VAL A 78 4.97 -10.08 -1.22
N HIS A 79 4.56 -8.99 -0.56
CA HIS A 79 3.19 -8.47 -0.65
C HIS A 79 2.81 -8.12 -2.09
N SER A 80 3.68 -7.42 -2.82
CA SER A 80 3.52 -7.15 -4.26
C SER A 80 3.24 -8.43 -5.05
N GLU A 81 4.03 -9.49 -4.84
CA GLU A 81 3.89 -10.74 -5.59
C GLU A 81 2.64 -11.53 -5.20
N VAL A 82 2.22 -11.46 -3.93
CA VAL A 82 0.93 -12.00 -3.47
C VAL A 82 -0.22 -11.26 -4.15
N LEU A 83 -0.22 -9.93 -4.13
CA LEU A 83 -1.25 -9.12 -4.79
C LEU A 83 -1.29 -9.35 -6.30
N ARG A 84 -0.13 -9.51 -6.94
CA ARG A 84 -0.05 -9.86 -8.36
C ARG A 84 -0.68 -11.23 -8.64
N SER A 85 -0.32 -12.23 -7.84
CA SER A 85 -0.89 -13.57 -7.98
C SER A 85 -2.40 -13.58 -7.78
N LEU A 86 -2.89 -12.82 -6.79
CA LEU A 86 -4.33 -12.62 -6.57
C LEU A 86 -4.99 -11.95 -7.78
N SER A 87 -4.43 -10.87 -8.31
CA SER A 87 -5.00 -10.16 -9.47
C SER A 87 -5.12 -11.05 -10.72
N MET A 88 -4.17 -11.98 -10.92
CA MET A 88 -4.24 -12.96 -12.01
C MET A 88 -5.38 -13.97 -11.81
N VAL A 89 -5.57 -14.47 -10.59
CA VAL A 89 -6.66 -15.40 -10.26
C VAL A 89 -8.03 -14.72 -10.37
N LEU A 90 -8.11 -13.44 -10.02
CA LEU A 90 -9.33 -12.64 -10.09
C LEU A 90 -9.72 -12.26 -11.53
N GLY A 91 -8.83 -12.50 -12.52
CA GLY A 91 -9.04 -12.05 -13.90
C GLY A 91 -9.06 -10.53 -14.05
N SER A 92 -8.58 -9.81 -13.04
CA SER A 92 -8.58 -8.34 -12.95
C SER A 92 -7.17 -7.77 -13.07
N TYR A 93 -6.26 -8.51 -13.73
CA TYR A 93 -4.90 -8.05 -13.96
C TYR A 93 -4.90 -6.97 -15.06
N GLU A 94 -4.48 -5.77 -14.67
CA GLU A 94 -4.17 -4.68 -15.57
C GLU A 94 -2.65 -4.57 -15.72
N GLU A 95 -2.17 -4.21 -16.92
CA GLU A 95 -0.73 -4.02 -17.16
C GLU A 95 -0.26 -2.59 -16.86
N THR A 96 -1.19 -1.63 -16.78
CA THR A 96 -0.89 -0.22 -16.59
C THR A 96 -1.98 0.47 -15.76
N GLY A 97 -1.61 1.54 -15.07
CA GLY A 97 -2.53 2.34 -14.27
C GLY A 97 -1.94 3.71 -13.92
N ASP A 98 -2.79 4.72 -13.81
CA ASP A 98 -2.43 6.03 -13.27
C ASP A 98 -2.40 5.96 -11.74
N CYS A 99 -1.36 5.35 -11.19
CA CYS A 99 -1.25 5.10 -9.76
C CYS A 99 -1.23 6.34 -8.87
N PRO A 100 -0.63 7.48 -9.28
CA PRO A 100 -0.86 8.74 -8.58
C PRO A 100 -2.33 9.09 -8.41
N ALA A 101 -3.16 8.89 -9.44
CA ALA A 101 -4.59 9.19 -9.39
C ALA A 101 -5.38 8.16 -8.57
N VAL A 102 -5.00 6.88 -8.65
CA VAL A 102 -5.72 5.76 -8.01
C VAL A 102 -5.40 5.63 -6.52
N ILE A 103 -4.12 5.70 -6.17
CA ILE A 103 -3.63 5.49 -4.80
C ILE A 103 -3.51 6.83 -4.03
N GLY A 104 -3.36 7.95 -4.75
CA GLY A 104 -3.39 9.28 -4.17
C GLY A 104 -2.24 9.53 -3.19
N GLU A 105 -2.59 9.87 -1.94
CA GLU A 105 -1.63 10.31 -0.93
C GLU A 105 -0.49 9.33 -0.67
N ALA A 106 -0.78 8.03 -0.56
CA ALA A 106 0.24 7.03 -0.23
C ALA A 106 1.33 7.01 -1.31
N TRP A 107 0.93 7.10 -2.58
CA TRP A 107 1.87 7.19 -3.70
C TRP A 107 2.74 8.44 -3.60
N ARG A 108 2.13 9.61 -3.36
CA ARG A 108 2.87 10.87 -3.23
C ARG A 108 3.91 10.80 -2.11
N ARG A 109 3.56 10.21 -0.96
CA ARG A 109 4.47 10.09 0.19
C ARG A 109 5.65 9.16 -0.08
N VAL A 110 5.42 8.05 -0.78
CA VAL A 110 6.52 7.16 -1.23
C VAL A 110 7.49 7.93 -2.13
N GLU A 111 6.98 8.71 -3.09
CA GLU A 111 7.83 9.50 -4.00
C GLU A 111 8.61 10.61 -3.28
N GLU A 112 7.98 11.28 -2.32
CA GLU A 112 8.63 12.28 -1.48
C GLU A 112 9.75 11.65 -0.64
N ALA A 113 9.50 10.48 -0.02
CA ALA A 113 10.50 9.74 0.75
C ALA A 113 11.67 9.28 -0.12
N TYR A 114 11.39 8.77 -1.32
CA TYR A 114 12.42 8.43 -2.32
C TYR A 114 13.29 9.63 -2.67
N SER A 115 12.66 10.78 -2.92
CA SER A 115 13.36 12.00 -3.28
C SER A 115 14.29 12.49 -2.17
N LYS A 116 13.93 12.27 -0.91
CA LYS A 116 14.78 12.57 0.25
C LYS A 116 15.96 11.58 0.37
N ILE A 117 15.73 10.28 0.19
CA ILE A 117 16.77 9.25 0.28
C ILE A 117 17.78 9.35 -0.86
N LYS A 118 17.34 9.58 -2.11
CA LYS A 118 18.24 9.70 -3.28
C LYS A 118 19.24 10.86 -3.17
N GLN A 119 18.98 11.85 -2.32
CA GLN A 119 19.95 12.90 -2.03
C GLN A 119 21.13 12.41 -1.17
N GLY A 120 21.12 11.14 -0.71
CA GLY A 120 22.24 10.47 -0.05
C GLY A 120 22.55 10.98 1.35
N LYS A 121 21.62 11.71 1.98
CA LYS A 121 21.86 12.38 3.27
C LYS A 121 21.27 11.58 4.41
N VAL A 122 22.14 11.06 5.28
CA VAL A 122 21.71 10.40 6.53
C VAL A 122 20.90 11.33 7.45
N ALA A 123 21.10 12.65 7.35
CA ALA A 123 20.29 13.63 8.07
C ALA A 123 18.79 13.54 7.70
N GLU A 124 18.48 13.16 6.46
CA GLU A 124 17.12 12.99 5.98
C GLU A 124 16.51 11.64 6.42
N ALA A 125 17.34 10.64 6.76
CA ALA A 125 16.87 9.31 7.13
C ALA A 125 15.90 9.33 8.32
N LYS A 126 16.13 10.19 9.32
CA LYS A 126 15.21 10.33 10.47
C LYS A 126 13.89 11.00 10.09
N SER A 127 13.90 11.97 9.16
CA SER A 127 12.65 12.52 8.63
C SER A 127 11.89 11.47 7.85
N VAL A 128 12.59 10.70 7.01
CA VAL A 128 11.97 9.67 6.18
C VAL A 128 11.37 8.56 7.03
N LEU A 129 12.06 8.10 8.09
CA LEU A 129 11.49 7.13 9.02
C LEU A 129 10.16 7.61 9.63
N LYS A 130 10.03 8.90 9.98
CA LYS A 130 8.76 9.44 10.49
C LYS A 130 7.66 9.45 9.43
N ASP A 131 8.01 9.79 8.19
CA ASP A 131 7.05 9.77 7.08
C ASP A 131 6.59 8.33 6.78
N LEU A 132 7.51 7.36 6.91
CA LEU A 132 7.23 5.93 6.74
C LEU A 132 6.30 5.38 7.82
N VAL A 133 6.41 5.80 9.10
CA VAL A 133 5.44 5.37 10.14
C VAL A 133 4.00 5.66 9.71
N PHE A 134 3.76 6.86 9.17
CA PHE A 134 2.42 7.20 8.68
C PHE A 134 2.04 6.34 7.48
N LEU A 135 2.98 6.11 6.56
CA LEU A 135 2.74 5.35 5.35
C LEU A 135 2.31 3.91 5.66
N GLU A 136 3.06 3.19 6.50
CA GLU A 136 2.74 1.80 6.89
C GLU A 136 1.34 1.70 7.51
N GLY A 137 1.02 2.60 8.47
CA GLY A 137 -0.30 2.63 9.09
C GLY A 137 -1.42 2.93 8.09
N PHE A 138 -1.18 3.87 7.16
CA PHE A 138 -2.14 4.22 6.12
C PHE A 138 -2.36 3.09 5.12
N ILE A 139 -1.29 2.46 4.63
CA ILE A 139 -1.38 1.35 3.67
C ILE A 139 -2.13 0.17 4.30
N GLY A 140 -1.78 -0.22 5.53
CA GLY A 140 -2.45 -1.29 6.25
C GLY A 140 -3.95 -1.06 6.46
N GLU A 141 -4.33 0.13 6.96
CA GLU A 141 -5.72 0.43 7.31
C GLU A 141 -6.57 0.80 6.09
N GLU A 142 -6.11 1.74 5.26
CA GLU A 142 -6.92 2.28 4.16
C GLU A 142 -6.86 1.37 2.94
N THR A 143 -5.66 1.06 2.45
CA THR A 143 -5.50 0.32 1.19
C THR A 143 -5.92 -1.14 1.35
N TYR A 144 -5.39 -1.84 2.36
CA TYR A 144 -5.64 -3.27 2.49
C TYR A 144 -6.96 -3.59 3.17
N HIS A 145 -7.20 -3.01 4.35
CA HIS A 145 -8.35 -3.38 5.14
C HIS A 145 -9.66 -2.81 4.57
N LYS A 146 -9.68 -1.52 4.20
CA LYS A 146 -10.92 -0.84 3.77
C LYS A 146 -11.21 -0.97 2.27
N LEU A 147 -10.21 -1.16 1.42
CA LEU A 147 -10.42 -1.24 -0.03
C LEU A 147 -10.26 -2.65 -0.59
N LEU A 148 -9.11 -3.30 -0.37
CA LEU A 148 -8.80 -4.58 -1.04
C LEU A 148 -9.57 -5.78 -0.47
N LEU A 149 -9.78 -5.88 0.84
CA LEU A 149 -10.57 -6.98 1.44
C LEU A 149 -12.03 -7.02 0.94
N PRO A 150 -12.78 -5.89 0.92
CA PRO A 150 -14.11 -5.85 0.30
C PRO A 150 -14.08 -6.19 -1.18
N LEU A 151 -13.08 -5.69 -1.91
CA LEU A 151 -12.95 -5.93 -3.34
C LEU A 151 -12.78 -7.43 -3.66
N ILE A 152 -11.89 -8.12 -2.97
CA ILE A 152 -11.67 -9.56 -3.14
C ILE A 152 -12.95 -10.35 -2.85
N SER A 153 -13.71 -9.94 -1.83
CA SER A 153 -14.97 -10.57 -1.47
C SER A 153 -16.05 -10.40 -2.54
N LYS A 154 -15.99 -9.32 -3.32
CA LYS A 154 -16.89 -9.04 -4.44
C LYS A 154 -16.51 -9.82 -5.70
N LEU A 155 -15.21 -9.90 -5.99
CA LEU A 155 -14.70 -10.49 -7.24
C LEU A 155 -14.67 -12.03 -7.23
N LEU A 156 -14.51 -12.67 -6.08
CA LEU A 156 -14.53 -14.13 -5.96
C LEU A 156 -15.93 -14.63 -5.58
N GLN A 157 -16.48 -15.53 -6.40
CA GLN A 157 -17.78 -16.15 -6.14
C GLN A 157 -17.70 -17.49 -5.38
N ASP A 158 -16.51 -18.08 -5.28
CA ASP A 158 -16.28 -19.33 -4.54
C ASP A 158 -15.82 -19.03 -3.11
N GLU A 159 -16.65 -19.38 -2.12
CA GLU A 159 -16.40 -19.11 -0.70
C GLU A 159 -15.08 -19.69 -0.19
N ALA A 160 -14.65 -20.86 -0.69
CA ALA A 160 -13.39 -21.46 -0.26
C ALA A 160 -12.19 -20.65 -0.74
N HIS A 161 -12.23 -20.18 -1.99
CA HIS A 161 -11.20 -19.31 -2.55
C HIS A 161 -11.23 -17.90 -1.96
N VAL A 162 -12.42 -17.36 -1.64
CA VAL A 162 -12.56 -16.10 -0.88
C VAL A 162 -11.84 -16.21 0.46
N GLY A 163 -12.04 -17.31 1.19
CA GLY A 163 -11.40 -17.54 2.48
C GLY A 163 -9.87 -17.52 2.39
N LEU A 164 -9.29 -18.21 1.41
CA LEU A 164 -7.84 -18.23 1.20
C LEU A 164 -7.28 -16.85 0.81
N ALA A 165 -7.95 -16.13 -0.09
CA ALA A 165 -7.52 -14.80 -0.51
C ALA A 165 -7.60 -13.79 0.65
N LYS A 166 -8.63 -13.87 1.50
CA LYS A 166 -8.75 -13.07 2.71
C LYS A 166 -7.60 -13.32 3.68
N LEU A 167 -7.24 -14.58 3.92
CA LEU A 167 -6.10 -14.92 4.79
C LEU A 167 -4.80 -14.31 4.28
N SER A 168 -4.58 -14.27 2.97
CA SER A 168 -3.40 -13.62 2.39
C SER A 168 -3.38 -12.12 2.66
N ILE A 169 -4.49 -11.40 2.47
CA ILE A 169 -4.54 -9.96 2.74
C ILE A 169 -4.49 -9.65 4.23
N GLU A 170 -5.15 -10.43 5.08
CA GLU A 170 -5.08 -10.29 6.53
C GLU A 170 -3.64 -10.47 7.04
N LYS A 171 -2.88 -11.38 6.43
CA LYS A 171 -1.46 -11.53 6.72
C LYS A 171 -0.66 -10.29 6.32
N ILE A 172 -0.92 -9.70 5.15
CA ILE A 172 -0.30 -8.43 4.73
C ILE A 172 -0.61 -7.33 5.76
N VAL A 173 -1.89 -7.15 6.14
CA VAL A 173 -2.29 -6.15 7.16
C VAL A 173 -1.54 -6.34 8.49
N GLN A 174 -1.32 -7.58 8.91
CA GLN A 174 -0.55 -7.87 10.13
C GLN A 174 0.94 -7.51 9.98
N ASP A 175 1.51 -7.73 8.79
CA ASP A 175 2.88 -7.35 8.47
C ASP A 175 3.04 -5.82 8.48
N GLU A 176 2.14 -5.08 7.83
CA GLU A 176 2.13 -3.60 7.85
C GLU A 176 2.06 -3.04 9.27
N ALA A 177 1.24 -3.62 10.15
CA ALA A 177 1.17 -3.23 11.55
C ALA A 177 2.49 -3.49 12.32
N PHE A 178 3.19 -4.57 11.97
CA PHE A 178 4.53 -4.83 12.49
C PHE A 178 5.55 -3.83 11.92
N HIS A 179 5.50 -3.52 10.63
CA HIS A 179 6.37 -2.55 9.94
C HIS A 179 6.23 -1.18 10.57
N GLU A 180 5.01 -0.68 10.74
CA GLU A 180 4.73 0.59 11.43
C GLU A 180 5.41 0.65 12.79
N LYS A 181 5.24 -0.40 13.60
CA LYS A 181 5.83 -0.49 14.94
C LYS A 181 7.36 -0.50 14.90
N ALA A 182 7.95 -1.24 13.96
CA ALA A 182 9.40 -1.33 13.80
C ALA A 182 10.00 0.02 13.38
N VAL A 183 9.42 0.66 12.36
CA VAL A 183 9.84 1.97 11.86
C VAL A 183 9.68 3.05 12.92
N LYS A 184 8.58 3.03 13.67
CA LYS A 184 8.35 3.96 14.77
C LYS A 184 9.45 3.83 15.82
N LYS A 185 9.83 2.60 16.18
CA LYS A 185 10.90 2.37 17.15
C LYS A 185 12.25 2.91 16.65
N MET A 186 12.55 2.72 15.36
CA MET A 186 13.76 3.26 14.73
C MET A 186 13.77 4.79 14.66
N ALA A 187 12.62 5.43 14.49
CA ALA A 187 12.49 6.89 14.44
C ALA A 187 12.68 7.57 15.81
N GLU A 188 12.43 6.84 16.90
CA GLU A 188 12.56 7.31 18.29
C GLU A 188 13.99 7.27 18.81
N THR A 189 14.83 6.38 18.28
CA THR A 189 16.28 6.31 18.55
C THR A 189 17.06 7.46 17.90
#